data_AF-A0A815LJX7-F1
#
_entry.id   AF-A0A815LJX7-F1
#
_cell.length_a   1.000
_cell.length_b   1.000
_cell.length_c   1.000
_cell.angle_alpha   90.00
_cell.angle_beta   90.00
_cell.angle_gamma   90.00
#
_symmetry.space_group_name_H-M   'P 1'
#
loop_
_entity.id
_entity.type
_entity.pdbx_description
1 polymer ?
#
loop_
_entity_poly.entity_id
_entity_poly.type
_entity_poly.pdbx_seq_one_letter_code
_entity_poly.pdbx_strand_id
1 'polypeptide(L)'
;MSHFQIKYHSVIFIIVSDDKNYCRKTFGHNKNVIVTPDSFSAADDLAILTLCQHTILTAGTFGWWGSFLSQNRLGDVLTDSKSDHTPIDSNCRQDDYFPSWFSFLNSTN
;
A
#
# COMPACT_ATOMS: atom_id res chain seq x y z
N MET A 1 -4.60 5.71 -6.98
CA MET A 1 -4.86 6.96 -6.23
C MET A 1 -6.30 7.46 -6.41
N SER A 2 -6.85 7.47 -7.63
CA SER A 2 -8.21 7.96 -7.92
C SER A 2 -9.31 7.36 -7.04
N HIS A 3 -9.23 6.06 -6.72
CA HIS A 3 -10.16 5.40 -5.80
C HIS A 3 -10.35 6.18 -4.48
N PHE A 4 -9.25 6.57 -3.83
CA PHE A 4 -9.29 7.33 -2.58
C PHE A 4 -9.62 8.81 -2.78
N GLN A 5 -9.19 9.42 -3.88
CA GLN A 5 -9.51 10.82 -4.19
C GLN A 5 -11.00 11.04 -4.50
N ILE A 6 -11.69 10.02 -5.02
CA ILE A 6 -13.14 10.06 -5.25
C ILE A 6 -13.89 9.78 -3.93
N LYS A 7 -13.40 8.84 -3.12
CA LYS A 7 -14.05 8.40 -1.88
C LYS A 7 -13.94 9.43 -0.73
N TYR A 8 -12.85 10.20 -0.69
CA TYR A 8 -12.55 11.11 0.41
C TYR A 8 -12.26 12.53 -0.08
N HIS A 9 -12.73 13.53 0.68
CA HIS A 9 -12.61 14.94 0.31
C HIS A 9 -11.18 15.49 0.40
N SER A 10 -10.35 14.95 1.30
CA SER A 10 -8.95 15.35 1.47
C SER A 10 -8.09 14.14 1.80
N VAL A 11 -7.09 13.86 0.95
CA VAL A 11 -6.22 12.68 1.05
C VAL A 11 -4.79 13.07 0.75
N ILE A 12 -3.88 12.69 1.65
CA ILE A 12 -2.43 12.75 1.44
C ILE A 12 -1.95 11.32 1.14
N PHE A 13 -1.14 11.19 0.09
CA PHE A 13 -0.50 9.93 -0.26
C PHE A 13 0.96 9.97 0.18
N ILE A 14 1.32 9.05 1.06
CA ILE A 14 2.71 8.85 1.46
C ILE A 14 3.26 7.68 0.64
N ILE A 15 4.33 7.93 -0.10
CA ILE A 15 5.00 6.92 -0.93
C ILE A 15 6.28 6.48 -0.23
N VAL A 16 6.32 5.18 0.04
CA VAL A 16 7.47 4.45 0.56
C VAL A 16 8.01 3.57 -0.56
N SER A 17 9.31 3.65 -0.81
CA SER A 17 10.00 2.90 -1.87
C SER A 17 11.49 2.85 -1.58
N ASP A 18 12.17 1.83 -2.09
CA ASP A 18 13.64 1.77 -2.17
C ASP A 18 14.18 2.72 -3.26
N ASP A 19 13.42 2.94 -4.33
CA ASP A 19 13.71 3.95 -5.36
C ASP A 19 12.90 5.24 -5.15
N LYS A 20 13.27 6.00 -4.11
CA LYS A 20 12.65 7.30 -3.78
C LYS A 20 12.84 8.32 -4.90
N ASN A 21 13.92 8.23 -5.67
CA ASN A 21 14.22 9.14 -6.78
C ASN A 21 13.25 8.93 -7.94
N TYR A 22 12.97 7.69 -8.31
CA TYR A 22 11.93 7.37 -9.28
C TYR A 22 10.57 7.87 -8.80
N CYS A 23 10.19 7.61 -7.54
CA CYS A 23 8.92 8.08 -7.00
C CYS A 23 8.76 9.61 -7.04
N ARG A 24 9.81 10.37 -6.72
CA ARG A 24 9.78 11.84 -6.82
C ARG A 24 9.60 12.32 -8.26
N LYS A 25 10.28 11.69 -9.22
CA LYS A 25 10.14 12.03 -10.65
C LYS A 25 8.74 11.71 -11.17
N THR A 26 8.21 10.54 -10.81
CA THR A 26 6.92 10.05 -11.30
C THR A 26 5.75 10.76 -10.63
N PHE A 27 5.80 11.01 -9.32
CA PHE A 27 4.64 11.48 -8.55
C PHE A 27 4.80 12.87 -7.92
N GLY A 28 6.01 13.44 -7.88
CA GLY A 28 6.29 14.69 -7.16
C GLY A 28 5.60 15.94 -7.71
N HIS A 29 4.99 15.86 -8.89
CA HIS A 29 4.13 16.93 -9.43
C HIS A 29 2.77 17.01 -8.71
N ASN A 30 2.36 15.96 -7.99
CA ASN A 30 1.10 15.93 -7.25
C ASN A 30 1.25 16.61 -5.89
N LYS A 31 0.48 17.67 -5.64
CA LYS A 31 0.55 18.48 -4.41
C LYS A 31 0.22 17.70 -3.14
N ASN A 32 -0.51 16.60 -3.25
CA ASN A 32 -0.93 15.76 -2.13
C ASN A 32 -0.11 14.46 -2.02
N VAL A 33 1.08 14.41 -2.65
CA VAL A 33 2.01 13.29 -2.55
C VAL A 33 3.23 13.71 -1.74
N ILE A 34 3.63 12.84 -0.82
CA ILE A 34 4.87 12.96 -0.04
C ILE A 34 5.65 11.66 -0.26
N VAL A 35 6.87 11.76 -0.79
CA VAL A 35 7.81 10.63 -0.81
C VAL A 35 8.62 10.68 0.48
N THR A 36 8.81 9.55 1.16
CA THR A 36 9.56 9.55 2.43
C THR A 36 11.00 10.06 2.24
N PRO A 37 11.60 10.67 3.29
CA PRO A 37 12.96 11.20 3.21
C PRO A 37 14.00 10.11 2.91
N ASP A 38 15.11 10.48 2.26
CA ASP A 38 16.22 9.55 2.02
C ASP A 38 16.92 9.13 3.33
N SER A 39 16.78 9.92 4.39
CA SER A 39 17.30 9.60 5.73
C SER A 39 16.49 8.55 6.47
N PHE A 40 15.31 8.15 5.97
CA PHE A 40 14.47 7.14 6.61
C PHE A 40 15.05 5.76 6.37
N SER A 41 15.19 5.01 7.46
CA SER A 41 15.47 3.58 7.42
C SER A 41 14.21 2.80 7.02
N ALA A 42 14.39 1.52 6.69
CA ALA A 42 13.26 0.61 6.46
C ALA A 42 12.33 0.52 7.68
N ALA A 43 12.83 0.70 8.90
CA ALA A 43 12.01 0.72 10.11
C ALA A 43 11.15 1.99 10.19
N ASP A 44 11.69 3.15 9.81
CA ASP A 44 10.94 4.42 9.79
C ASP A 44 9.85 4.39 8.72
N ASP A 45 10.19 3.85 7.54
CA ASP A 45 9.27 3.64 6.43
C ASP A 45 8.14 2.66 6.82
N LEU A 46 8.46 1.56 7.51
CA LEU A 46 7.47 0.62 8.02
C LEU A 46 6.57 1.27 9.07
N ALA A 47 7.15 2.03 10.01
CA ALA A 47 6.39 2.73 11.03
C ALA A 47 5.36 3.69 10.42
N ILE A 48 5.75 4.44 9.38
CA ILE A 48 4.81 5.29 8.61
C ILE A 48 3.67 4.45 8.03
N LEU A 49 3.97 3.31 7.38
CA LEU A 49 2.93 2.46 6.79
C LEU A 49 1.92 1.99 7.85
N THR A 50 2.35 1.67 9.07
CA THR A 50 1.44 1.24 10.15
C THR A 50 0.51 2.35 10.67
N LEU A 51 0.85 3.61 10.42
CA LEU A 51 0.07 4.79 10.82
C LEU A 51 -0.94 5.22 9.74
N CYS A 52 -0.82 4.69 8.52
CA CYS A 52 -1.71 5.01 7.43
C CYS A 52 -3.14 4.49 7.68
N GLN A 53 -4.13 5.32 7.35
CA GLN A 53 -5.55 4.95 7.45
C GLN A 53 -5.98 3.96 6.36
N HIS A 54 -5.30 3.98 5.22
CA HIS A 54 -5.51 3.14 4.05
C HIS A 54 -4.16 2.84 3.41
N THR A 55 -4.02 1.68 2.79
CA THR A 55 -2.75 1.29 2.15
C THR A 55 -2.98 0.84 0.72
N ILE A 56 -2.09 1.27 -0.19
CA ILE A 56 -1.91 0.68 -1.52
C ILE A 56 -0.57 -0.04 -1.48
N LEU A 57 -0.54 -1.34 -1.76
CA LEU A 57 0.68 -2.14 -1.72
C LEU A 57 0.81 -3.01 -2.97
N THR A 58 2.05 -3.17 -3.42
CA THR A 58 2.41 -4.20 -4.39
C THR A 58 2.48 -5.56 -3.70
N ALA A 59 2.45 -6.65 -4.47
CA ALA A 59 2.70 -7.99 -3.96
C ALA A 59 4.14 -8.14 -3.42
N GLY A 60 4.31 -7.81 -2.14
CA GLY A 60 5.58 -7.88 -1.44
C GLY A 60 5.37 -7.93 0.07
N THR A 61 6.31 -8.55 0.78
CA THR A 61 6.21 -8.76 2.22
C THR A 61 6.29 -7.45 3.01
N PHE A 62 7.01 -6.44 2.51
CA PHE A 62 7.17 -5.16 3.20
C PHE A 62 5.85 -4.41 3.34
N GLY A 63 5.14 -4.20 2.22
CA GLY A 63 3.81 -3.57 2.23
C GLY A 63 2.76 -4.40 2.96
N TRP A 64 2.87 -5.74 2.86
CA TRP A 64 2.01 -6.66 3.60
C TRP A 64 2.16 -6.48 5.11
N TRP A 65 3.39 -6.49 5.64
CA TRP A 65 3.63 -6.29 7.08
C TRP A 65 3.23 -4.88 7.54
N GLY A 66 3.49 -3.85 6.74
CA GLY A 66 3.04 -2.50 7.05
C GLY A 66 1.52 -2.39 7.18
N SER A 67 0.77 -3.10 6.32
CA SER A 67 -0.69 -3.13 6.36
C SER A 67 -1.24 -4.02 7.47
N PHE A 68 -0.62 -5.18 7.69
CA PHE A 68 -0.99 -6.11 8.75
C PHE A 68 -0.84 -5.47 10.14
N LEU A 69 0.22 -4.69 10.33
CA LEU A 69 0.50 -3.96 11.57
C LEU A 69 -0.22 -2.61 11.64
N SER A 70 -1.05 -2.26 10.65
CA SER A 70 -1.79 -0.99 10.69
C SER A 70 -2.70 -0.92 11.91
N GLN A 71 -2.68 0.24 12.57
CA GLN A 71 -3.55 0.51 13.71
C GLN A 71 -5.02 0.61 13.30
N ASN A 72 -5.29 0.93 12.03
CA ASN A 72 -6.64 1.09 11.51
C ASN A 72 -7.11 -0.14 10.72
N ARG A 73 -7.74 -1.09 11.40
CA ARG A 73 -8.28 -2.31 10.78
C ARG A 73 -9.54 -2.11 9.93
N LEU A 74 -10.11 -0.91 9.92
CA LEU A 74 -11.24 -0.55 9.06
C LEU A 74 -10.79 0.11 7.74
N GLY A 75 -9.48 0.31 7.58
CA GLY A 75 -8.90 0.87 6.38
C GLY A 75 -8.90 -0.08 5.20
N ASP A 76 -9.28 0.42 4.01
CA ASP A 76 -9.05 -0.32 2.77
C ASP A 76 -7.55 -0.61 2.56
N VAL A 77 -7.20 -1.87 2.26
CA VAL A 77 -5.85 -2.32 1.89
C VAL A 77 -5.88 -2.84 0.46
N LEU A 78 -5.54 -1.97 -0.50
CA LEU A 78 -5.61 -2.26 -1.92
C LEU A 78 -4.30 -2.88 -2.42
N THR A 79 -4.38 -4.02 -3.11
CA THR A 79 -3.22 -4.67 -3.73
C THR A 79 -3.53 -5.15 -5.16
N ASP A 80 -2.49 -5.17 -5.99
CA ASP A 80 -2.49 -5.72 -7.35
C ASP A 80 -2.18 -7.21 -7.40
N SER A 81 -2.01 -7.86 -6.24
CA SER A 81 -1.40 -9.19 -6.13
C SER A 81 -2.05 -10.27 -6.98
N LYS A 82 -3.36 -10.20 -7.28
CA LYS A 82 -4.06 -11.20 -8.12
C LYS A 82 -3.63 -11.22 -9.60
N SER A 83 -2.69 -10.38 -9.99
CA SER A 83 -2.36 -10.09 -11.39
C SER A 83 -0.87 -10.16 -11.69
N ASP A 84 -0.05 -10.62 -10.74
CA ASP A 84 1.41 -10.59 -10.89
C ASP A 84 2.04 -11.94 -11.28
N HIS A 85 1.22 -13.00 -11.38
CA HIS A 85 1.64 -14.35 -11.76
C HIS A 85 2.72 -14.95 -10.84
N THR A 86 2.80 -14.49 -9.60
CA THR A 86 3.76 -15.02 -8.63
C THR A 86 3.33 -16.39 -8.11
N PRO A 87 4.24 -17.13 -7.42
CA PRO A 87 3.86 -18.35 -6.73
C PRO A 87 2.71 -18.17 -5.71
N ILE A 88 2.48 -16.94 -5.23
CA ILE A 88 1.31 -16.60 -4.39
C ILE A 88 0.01 -16.81 -5.16
N ASP A 89 -0.05 -16.39 -6.43
CA ASP A 89 -1.27 -16.53 -7.26
C ASP A 89 -1.59 -17.98 -7.61
N SER A 90 -0.57 -18.83 -7.77
CA SER A 90 -0.74 -20.21 -8.24
C SER A 90 -0.80 -21.27 -7.15
N ASN A 91 -0.12 -21.07 -6.02
CA ASN A 91 0.08 -22.09 -4.99
C ASN A 91 -0.37 -21.70 -3.59
N CYS A 92 -0.87 -20.47 -3.38
CA CYS A 92 -1.33 -20.00 -2.08
C CYS A 92 -2.84 -19.73 -2.11
N ARG A 93 -3.59 -20.24 -1.13
CA ARG A 93 -4.98 -19.81 -0.98
C ARG A 93 -4.96 -18.38 -0.49
N GLN A 94 -5.81 -17.54 -1.06
CA GLN A 94 -5.86 -16.13 -0.73
C GLN A 94 -6.03 -15.90 0.77
N ASP A 95 -6.88 -16.70 1.43
CA ASP A 95 -7.16 -16.59 2.87
C ASP A 95 -5.99 -17.05 3.75
N ASP A 96 -5.03 -17.80 3.22
CA ASP A 96 -3.82 -18.20 3.94
C ASP A 96 -2.80 -17.05 4.00
N TYR A 97 -2.79 -16.18 2.98
CA TYR A 97 -1.85 -15.07 2.88
C TYR A 97 -2.45 -13.73 3.27
N PHE A 98 -3.73 -13.48 2.99
CA PHE A 98 -4.39 -12.22 3.25
C PHE A 98 -5.46 -12.38 4.33
N PRO A 99 -5.35 -11.63 5.44
CA PRO A 99 -6.41 -11.61 6.45
C PRO A 99 -7.75 -11.19 5.82
N SER A 100 -8.86 -11.71 6.36
CA SER A 100 -10.21 -11.45 5.84
C SER A 100 -10.62 -9.97 5.85
N TRP A 101 -9.89 -9.11 6.56
CA TRP A 101 -10.10 -7.66 6.58
C TRP A 101 -9.32 -6.90 5.49
N PHE A 102 -8.56 -7.57 4.63
CA PHE A 102 -7.93 -6.96 3.45
C PHE A 102 -8.94 -6.86 2.30
N SER A 103 -9.00 -5.71 1.63
CA SER A 103 -9.97 -5.41 0.55
C SER A 103 -9.28 -5.23 -0.79
N PHE A 104 -9.53 -6.12 -1.76
CA PHE A 104 -8.85 -6.12 -3.05
C PHE A 104 -9.52 -5.18 -4.06
N LEU A 105 -8.71 -4.43 -4.83
CA LEU A 105 -9.19 -3.77 -6.05
C LEU A 105 -9.61 -4.90 -7.02
N ASN A 106 -10.90 -5.03 -7.28
CA ASN A 106 -11.58 -6.06 -8.11
C ASN A 106 -12.33 -7.17 -7.37
N SER A 107 -12.72 -7.02 -6.09
CA SER A 107 -13.86 -7.79 -5.59
C SER A 107 -15.18 -7.20 -6.14
N THR A 108 -15.41 -7.35 -7.43
CA THR A 108 -16.78 -7.27 -7.96
C THR A 108 -17.52 -8.51 -7.47
N ASN A 109 -18.61 -8.32 -6.73
CA ASN A 109 -19.64 -9.34 -6.58
C ASN A 109 -20.20 -9.72 -7.95
#